data_AF-A0A0W7WF45-F1
#
_entry.id   AF-A0A0W7WF45-F1
#
_cell.length_a   1.000
_cell.length_b   1.000
_cell.length_c   1.000
_cell.angle_alpha   90.00
_cell.angle_beta   90.00
_cell.angle_gamma   90.00
#
_symmetry.space_group_name_H-M   'P 1'
#
loop_
_entity.id
_entity.type
_entity.pdbx_description
1 polymer ?
#
loop_
_entity_poly.entity_id
_entity_poly.type
_entity_poly.pdbx_seq_one_letter_code
_entity_poly.pdbx_strand_id
1 'polypeptide(L)'
;MIRLAALIALLAAPAGAELPWSGFTPCFDNEVARFERALKRRRETFDAPEFDFASVAGVDYCGQIGITLCDDTVEDRIACQGALRDRLDALGARVLEGLPPPESVAGRDGVWSDGLYPVLWALAHGSSAGPDCAGTRPLLASLCEVRAANARLSDVMLLWQLARFLDMAESGVAAGWARPPPPTRPWARPAGLTEDID
;
A
#
# COMPACT_ATOMS: atom_id res chain seq x y z
N MET A 1 -8.18 16.99 56.23
CA MET A 1 -9.15 16.56 55.19
C MET A 1 -9.00 17.49 53.99
N ILE A 2 -8.21 17.12 52.98
CA ILE A 2 -8.01 17.92 51.75
C ILE A 2 -8.42 17.01 50.59
N ARG A 3 -9.47 17.40 49.87
CA ARG A 3 -10.05 16.65 48.75
C ARG A 3 -9.16 16.80 47.51
N LEU A 4 -8.64 15.69 47.00
CA LEU A 4 -8.10 15.56 45.64
C LEU A 4 -9.24 15.86 44.63
N ALA A 5 -9.08 16.89 43.82
CA ALA A 5 -9.86 17.08 42.60
C ALA A 5 -8.98 16.70 41.41
N ALA A 6 -9.10 15.45 40.95
CA ALA A 6 -8.50 15.01 39.70
C ALA A 6 -9.37 15.52 38.54
N LEU A 7 -8.91 16.55 37.84
CA LEU A 7 -9.46 16.93 36.54
C LEU A 7 -9.02 15.88 35.50
N ILE A 8 -9.94 14.99 35.14
CA ILE A 8 -9.81 14.14 33.95
C ILE A 8 -10.23 15.01 32.77
N ALA A 9 -9.25 15.62 32.10
CA ALA A 9 -9.46 16.21 30.78
C ALA A 9 -9.65 15.06 29.78
N LEU A 10 -10.90 14.69 29.51
CA LEU A 10 -11.23 13.90 28.33
C LEU A 10 -10.85 14.74 27.10
N LEU A 11 -9.73 14.39 26.48
CA LEU A 11 -9.44 14.72 25.09
C LEU A 11 -10.48 13.99 24.24
N ALA A 12 -11.62 14.65 24.02
CA ALA A 12 -12.50 14.32 22.91
C ALA A 12 -11.70 14.61 21.64
N ALA A 13 -11.05 13.59 21.09
CA ALA A 13 -10.61 13.64 19.70
C ALA A 13 -11.85 14.01 18.87
N PRO A 14 -11.80 15.05 18.02
CA PRO A 14 -12.91 15.32 17.13
C PRO A 14 -13.15 14.03 16.34
N ALA A 15 -14.41 13.61 16.22
CA ALA A 15 -14.79 12.57 15.30
C ALA A 15 -14.33 13.04 13.91
N GLY A 16 -13.15 12.57 13.51
CA GLY A 16 -12.55 12.95 12.25
C GLY A 16 -13.51 12.52 11.17
N ALA A 17 -14.00 13.49 10.40
CA ALA A 17 -14.63 13.20 9.12
C ALA A 17 -13.75 12.16 8.42
N GLU A 18 -14.34 11.04 8.05
CA GLU A 18 -13.64 10.00 7.33
C GLU A 18 -13.09 10.64 6.06
N LEU A 19 -11.76 10.78 6.00
CA LEU A 19 -11.12 11.60 4.96
C LEU A 19 -11.43 10.98 3.58
N PRO A 20 -11.51 11.79 2.50
CA PRO A 20 -11.95 11.32 1.18
C PRO A 20 -11.12 10.16 0.61
N TRP A 21 -9.90 9.96 1.11
CA TRP A 21 -9.03 8.83 0.79
C TRP A 21 -9.37 7.53 1.56
N SER A 22 -10.53 7.43 2.21
CA SER A 22 -11.01 6.23 2.91
C SER A 22 -11.04 5.00 1.99
N GLY A 23 -11.11 5.19 0.67
CA GLY A 23 -11.00 4.12 -0.33
C GLY A 23 -9.58 3.53 -0.48
N PHE A 24 -8.52 4.30 -0.22
CA PHE A 24 -7.13 3.84 -0.40
C PHE A 24 -6.79 2.67 0.53
N THR A 25 -6.98 2.85 1.84
CA THR A 25 -6.52 1.88 2.85
C THR A 25 -7.16 0.48 2.66
N PRO A 26 -8.49 0.33 2.55
CA PRO A 26 -9.10 -0.97 2.32
C PRO A 26 -8.73 -1.57 0.95
N CYS A 27 -8.54 -0.74 -0.09
CA CYS A 27 -8.04 -1.21 -1.38
C CYS A 27 -6.63 -1.80 -1.24
N PHE A 28 -5.73 -1.05 -0.59
CA PHE A 28 -4.35 -1.46 -0.36
C PHE A 28 -4.25 -2.72 0.51
N ASP A 29 -5.00 -2.80 1.62
CA ASP A 29 -5.09 -3.98 2.48
C ASP A 29 -5.52 -5.23 1.67
N ASN A 30 -6.46 -5.07 0.72
CA ASN A 30 -6.89 -6.15 -0.17
C ASN A 30 -5.81 -6.61 -1.14
N GLU A 31 -5.04 -5.69 -1.73
CA GLU A 31 -3.94 -6.03 -2.66
C GLU A 31 -2.78 -6.72 -1.94
N VAL A 32 -2.43 -6.30 -0.73
CA VAL A 32 -1.46 -7.00 0.13
C VAL A 32 -1.91 -8.44 0.38
N ALA A 33 -3.18 -8.63 0.76
CA ALA A 33 -3.71 -9.95 1.00
C ALA A 33 -3.84 -10.80 -0.27
N ARG A 34 -4.12 -10.18 -1.42
CA ARG A 34 -4.10 -10.85 -2.73
C ARG A 34 -2.72 -11.42 -3.04
N PHE A 35 -1.67 -10.61 -2.85
CA PHE A 35 -0.29 -11.05 -3.01
C PHE A 35 0.04 -12.21 -2.07
N GLU A 36 -0.23 -12.10 -0.76
CA GLU A 36 0.09 -13.17 0.21
C GLU A 36 -0.64 -14.48 -0.12
N ARG A 37 -1.91 -14.41 -0.57
CA ARG A 37 -2.63 -15.60 -1.06
C ARG A 37 -1.98 -16.21 -2.30
N ALA A 38 -1.49 -15.38 -3.23
CA ALA A 38 -0.79 -15.85 -4.43
C ALA A 38 0.54 -16.51 -4.08
N LEU A 39 1.35 -15.88 -3.21
CA LEU A 39 2.61 -16.43 -2.72
C LEU A 39 2.40 -17.76 -2.00
N LYS A 40 1.38 -17.86 -1.14
CA LYS A 40 1.02 -19.12 -0.46
C LYS A 40 0.70 -20.23 -1.47
N ARG A 41 -0.20 -19.97 -2.44
CA ARG A 41 -0.54 -20.97 -3.47
C ARG A 41 0.67 -21.43 -4.27
N ARG A 42 1.57 -20.50 -4.60
CA ARG A 42 2.85 -20.83 -5.26
C ARG A 42 3.70 -21.77 -4.42
N ARG A 43 3.89 -21.48 -3.13
CA ARG A 43 4.65 -22.36 -2.22
C ARG A 43 4.04 -23.76 -2.12
N GLU A 44 2.73 -23.88 -2.34
CA GLU A 44 1.99 -25.15 -2.32
C GLU A 44 1.95 -25.88 -3.68
N THR A 45 2.31 -25.23 -4.80
CA THR A 45 2.16 -25.79 -6.16
C THR A 45 3.47 -25.68 -6.96
N PHE A 46 3.99 -26.81 -7.46
CA PHE A 46 5.30 -26.90 -8.14
C PHE A 46 5.38 -26.22 -9.52
N ASP A 47 4.24 -25.89 -10.17
CA ASP A 47 4.17 -25.42 -11.57
C ASP A 47 3.89 -23.92 -11.76
N ALA A 48 3.98 -23.10 -10.71
CA ALA A 48 3.72 -21.67 -10.85
C ALA A 48 4.92 -20.92 -11.49
N PRO A 49 4.70 -20.07 -12.51
CA PRO A 49 5.77 -19.30 -13.16
C PRO A 49 6.57 -18.46 -12.16
N GLU A 50 7.85 -18.30 -12.47
CA GLU A 50 8.94 -17.95 -11.53
C GLU A 50 8.75 -16.60 -10.82
N PHE A 51 7.98 -15.66 -11.39
CA PHE A 51 7.66 -14.37 -10.75
C PHE A 51 6.40 -13.64 -11.29
N ASP A 52 5.43 -14.35 -11.88
CA ASP A 52 4.24 -13.71 -12.51
C ASP A 52 3.19 -13.20 -11.49
N PHE A 53 3.44 -13.39 -10.20
CA PHE A 53 2.56 -12.97 -9.10
C PHE A 53 2.94 -11.62 -8.48
N ALA A 54 4.14 -11.11 -8.78
CA ALA A 54 4.61 -9.83 -8.26
C ALA A 54 4.14 -8.70 -9.19
N SER A 55 2.93 -8.22 -8.95
CA SER A 55 2.37 -7.06 -9.61
C SER A 55 2.02 -6.01 -8.56
N VAL A 56 2.47 -4.78 -8.80
CA VAL A 56 2.11 -3.60 -7.99
C VAL A 56 1.06 -2.73 -8.67
N ALA A 57 0.51 -3.16 -9.81
CA ALA A 57 -0.54 -2.42 -10.52
C ALA A 57 -1.79 -2.20 -9.65
N GLY A 58 -2.12 -3.15 -8.77
CA GLY A 58 -3.19 -2.98 -7.78
C GLY A 58 -2.88 -1.90 -6.75
N VAL A 59 -1.64 -1.83 -6.26
CA VAL A 59 -1.19 -0.79 -5.31
C VAL A 59 -1.27 0.59 -5.98
N ASP A 60 -0.74 0.71 -7.20
CA ASP A 60 -0.82 1.95 -7.97
C ASP A 60 -2.29 2.38 -8.19
N TYR A 61 -3.15 1.45 -8.60
CA TYR A 61 -4.58 1.69 -8.76
C TYR A 61 -5.26 2.19 -7.47
N CYS A 62 -4.95 1.60 -6.32
CA CYS A 62 -5.49 2.05 -5.03
C CYS A 62 -5.12 3.51 -4.74
N GLY A 63 -3.89 3.92 -5.05
CA GLY A 63 -3.47 5.32 -4.93
C GLY A 63 -4.19 6.24 -5.92
N GLN A 64 -4.39 5.80 -7.17
CA GLN A 64 -5.17 6.56 -8.16
C GLN A 64 -6.63 6.78 -7.74
N ILE A 65 -7.26 5.79 -7.10
CA ILE A 65 -8.58 5.97 -6.47
C ILE A 65 -8.52 7.08 -5.44
N GLY A 66 -7.53 7.04 -4.53
CA GLY A 66 -7.36 8.05 -3.49
C GLY A 66 -7.22 9.47 -4.07
N ILE A 67 -6.45 9.63 -5.15
CA ILE A 67 -6.28 10.90 -5.85
C ILE A 67 -7.61 11.37 -6.48
N THR A 68 -8.36 10.46 -7.08
CA THR A 68 -9.62 10.76 -7.79
C THR A 68 -10.73 11.18 -6.82
N LEU A 69 -10.71 10.68 -5.58
CA LEU A 69 -11.69 11.04 -4.55
C LEU A 69 -11.49 12.45 -3.96
N CYS A 70 -10.39 13.14 -4.31
CA CYS A 70 -10.20 14.55 -3.99
C CYS A 70 -10.96 15.45 -4.99
N ASP A 71 -12.30 15.50 -4.95
CA ASP A 71 -13.13 16.17 -5.97
C ASP A 71 -14.02 17.35 -5.48
N ASP A 72 -13.57 18.08 -4.46
CA ASP A 72 -14.24 19.32 -4.04
C ASP A 72 -13.62 20.56 -4.74
N THR A 73 -13.31 21.62 -3.99
CA THR A 73 -12.71 22.86 -4.51
C THR A 73 -11.24 22.69 -4.88
N VAL A 74 -10.62 23.70 -5.52
CA VAL A 74 -9.18 23.65 -5.86
C VAL A 74 -8.32 23.60 -4.60
N GLU A 75 -8.64 24.42 -3.60
CA GLU A 75 -7.94 24.47 -2.32
C GLU A 75 -8.11 23.17 -1.53
N ASP A 76 -9.34 22.64 -1.46
CA ASP A 76 -9.62 21.37 -0.79
C ASP A 76 -8.92 20.20 -1.49
N ARG A 77 -8.86 20.23 -2.82
CA ARG A 77 -8.14 19.23 -3.61
C ARG A 77 -6.65 19.23 -3.35
N ILE A 78 -6.02 20.41 -3.30
CA ILE A 78 -4.59 20.53 -2.95
C ILE A 78 -4.33 20.00 -1.53
N ALA A 79 -5.17 20.37 -0.57
CA ALA A 79 -5.04 19.88 0.81
C ALA A 79 -5.24 18.35 0.89
N CYS A 80 -6.24 17.81 0.20
CA CYS A 80 -6.52 16.38 0.13
C CYS A 80 -5.37 15.58 -0.49
N GLN A 81 -4.84 16.05 -1.62
CA GLN A 81 -3.71 15.42 -2.30
C GLN A 81 -2.42 15.49 -1.49
N GLY A 82 -2.17 16.61 -0.80
CA GLY A 82 -1.04 16.76 0.11
C GLY A 82 -1.09 15.79 1.28
N ALA A 83 -2.25 15.62 1.92
CA ALA A 83 -2.40 14.68 3.01
C ALA A 83 -2.35 13.20 2.54
N LEU A 84 -2.85 12.90 1.34
CA LEU A 84 -2.67 11.58 0.72
C LEU A 84 -1.19 11.29 0.43
N ARG A 85 -0.45 12.25 -0.14
CA ARG A 85 1.01 12.15 -0.36
C ARG A 85 1.72 11.77 0.94
N ASP A 86 1.48 12.52 2.02
CA ASP A 86 2.12 12.28 3.32
C ASP A 86 1.77 10.88 3.88
N ARG A 87 0.53 10.42 3.65
CA ARG A 87 0.08 9.07 4.03
C ARG A 87 0.82 7.97 3.25
N LEU A 88 0.99 8.15 1.95
CA LEU A 88 1.68 7.20 1.07
C LEU A 88 3.17 7.10 1.45
N ASP A 89 3.83 8.25 1.64
CA ASP A 89 5.24 8.30 2.05
C ASP A 89 5.44 7.69 3.45
N ALA A 90 4.56 8.00 4.42
CA ALA A 90 4.62 7.42 5.75
C ALA A 90 4.36 5.90 5.75
N LEU A 91 3.53 5.40 4.84
CA LEU A 91 3.34 3.95 4.67
C LEU A 91 4.58 3.31 4.04
N GLY A 92 5.14 3.91 2.99
CA GLY A 92 6.38 3.44 2.36
C GLY A 92 7.53 3.32 3.37
N ALA A 93 7.72 4.35 4.20
CA ALA A 93 8.72 4.33 5.27
C ALA A 93 8.53 3.16 6.25
N ARG A 94 7.29 2.93 6.72
CA ARG A 94 6.98 1.78 7.61
C ARG A 94 7.24 0.43 6.95
N VAL A 95 7.00 0.29 5.65
CA VAL A 95 7.31 -0.94 4.92
C VAL A 95 8.82 -1.13 4.85
N LEU A 96 9.57 -0.09 4.46
CA LEU A 96 11.03 -0.13 4.36
C LEU A 96 11.73 -0.47 5.68
N GLU A 97 11.23 0.03 6.81
CA GLU A 97 11.75 -0.29 8.16
C GLU A 97 11.81 -1.80 8.44
N GLY A 98 10.91 -2.57 7.83
CA GLY A 98 10.84 -4.03 7.99
C GLY A 98 11.64 -4.83 6.95
N LEU A 99 12.40 -4.18 6.07
CA LEU A 99 13.12 -4.85 4.98
C LEU A 99 14.62 -4.97 5.28
N PRO A 100 15.23 -6.14 5.03
CA PRO A 100 16.66 -6.33 5.25
C PRO A 100 17.48 -5.63 4.16
N PRO A 101 18.66 -5.10 4.50
CA PRO A 101 19.52 -4.47 3.50
C PRO A 101 20.11 -5.53 2.54
N PRO A 102 20.56 -5.14 1.33
CA PRO A 102 20.97 -6.09 0.29
C PRO A 102 22.06 -7.07 0.72
N GLU A 103 23.02 -6.63 1.54
CA GLU A 103 24.08 -7.47 2.09
C GLU A 103 23.57 -8.63 2.97
N SER A 104 22.37 -8.48 3.56
CA SER A 104 21.73 -9.52 4.37
C SER A 104 20.92 -10.52 3.53
N VAL A 105 20.69 -10.21 2.25
CA VAL A 105 19.90 -11.02 1.31
C VAL A 105 20.79 -11.76 0.30
N ALA A 106 22.01 -11.27 0.07
CA ALA A 106 22.95 -11.81 -0.91
C ALA A 106 23.23 -13.33 -0.72
N GLY A 107 23.39 -14.04 -1.85
CA GLY A 107 23.72 -15.45 -1.95
C GLY A 107 22.55 -16.42 -1.73
N ARG A 108 21.32 -15.93 -1.56
CA ARG A 108 20.15 -16.78 -1.26
C ARG A 108 19.53 -17.45 -2.47
N ASP A 109 19.33 -16.70 -3.55
CA ASP A 109 18.55 -17.16 -4.71
C ASP A 109 19.03 -16.49 -6.02
N GLY A 110 20.34 -16.57 -6.25
CA GLY A 110 21.01 -16.15 -7.48
C GLY A 110 20.54 -14.79 -8.01
N VAL A 111 19.92 -14.79 -9.19
CA VAL A 111 19.48 -13.56 -9.87
C VAL A 111 18.48 -12.74 -9.03
N TRP A 112 17.67 -13.38 -8.20
CA TRP A 112 16.67 -12.71 -7.38
C TRP A 112 17.30 -11.96 -6.20
N SER A 113 18.20 -12.61 -5.47
CA SER A 113 18.88 -11.99 -4.32
C SER A 113 20.03 -11.07 -4.71
N ASP A 114 20.79 -11.42 -5.75
CA ASP A 114 22.09 -10.78 -6.03
C ASP A 114 21.97 -9.78 -7.19
N GLY A 115 20.98 -9.98 -8.07
CA GLY A 115 20.70 -9.11 -9.20
C GLY A 115 19.55 -8.14 -8.93
N LEU A 116 18.35 -8.67 -8.74
CA LEU A 116 17.13 -7.85 -8.68
C LEU A 116 16.97 -7.11 -7.35
N TYR A 117 17.24 -7.76 -6.21
CA TYR A 117 17.04 -7.15 -4.89
C TYR A 117 17.81 -5.84 -4.70
N PRO A 118 19.11 -5.71 -5.02
CA PRO A 118 19.83 -4.46 -4.87
C PRO A 118 19.29 -3.33 -5.77
N VAL A 119 18.80 -3.67 -6.97
CA VAL A 119 18.20 -2.69 -7.90
C VAL A 119 16.90 -2.14 -7.33
N LEU A 120 16.02 -3.03 -6.86
CA LEU A 120 14.76 -2.61 -6.22
C LEU A 120 15.01 -1.87 -4.89
N TRP A 121 16.04 -2.26 -4.15
CA TRP A 121 16.45 -1.54 -2.94
C TRP A 121 16.84 -0.10 -3.25
N ALA A 122 17.69 0.10 -4.27
CA ALA A 122 18.09 1.42 -4.71
C ALA A 122 16.92 2.24 -5.25
N LEU A 123 15.97 1.60 -5.97
CA LEU A 123 14.78 2.27 -6.46
C LEU A 123 13.86 2.73 -5.32
N ALA A 124 13.58 1.84 -4.36
CA ALA A 124 12.69 2.12 -3.23
C ALA A 124 13.25 3.17 -2.26
N HIS A 125 14.59 3.27 -2.13
CA HIS A 125 15.26 4.31 -1.33
C HIS A 125 15.61 5.56 -2.15
N GLY A 126 15.54 5.46 -3.47
CA GLY A 126 15.83 6.56 -4.38
C GLY A 126 14.64 7.48 -4.57
N SER A 127 14.91 8.70 -5.01
CA SER A 127 13.86 9.59 -5.50
C SER A 127 13.67 9.39 -7.00
N SER A 128 12.59 8.73 -7.42
CA SER A 128 12.23 8.62 -8.85
C SER A 128 11.60 9.91 -9.43
N ALA A 129 11.45 10.97 -8.63
CA ALA A 129 10.96 12.26 -9.13
C ALA A 129 12.14 13.13 -9.57
N GLY A 130 12.37 13.21 -10.88
CA GLY A 130 13.06 14.38 -11.45
C GLY A 130 12.26 15.66 -11.19
N PRO A 131 12.75 16.84 -11.61
CA PRO A 131 12.04 18.12 -11.44
C PRO A 131 10.78 18.24 -12.34
N ASP A 132 10.10 17.14 -12.64
CA ASP A 132 9.03 17.04 -13.63
C ASP A 132 7.81 17.91 -13.28
N CYS A 133 7.74 18.38 -12.03
CA CYS A 133 6.67 19.22 -11.49
C CYS A 133 7.05 20.71 -11.41
N ALA A 134 8.32 21.06 -11.66
CA ALA A 134 8.84 22.40 -11.47
C ALA A 134 8.21 23.40 -12.44
N GLY A 135 7.82 24.57 -11.94
CA GLY A 135 7.22 25.64 -12.74
C GLY A 135 5.76 25.41 -13.15
N THR A 136 5.11 24.36 -12.65
CA THR A 136 3.69 24.09 -12.93
C THR A 136 2.75 24.92 -12.03
N ARG A 137 1.46 25.00 -12.39
CA ARG A 137 0.44 25.66 -11.55
C ARG A 137 0.21 24.87 -10.26
N PRO A 138 -0.15 25.51 -9.11
CA PRO A 138 -0.24 24.84 -7.81
C PRO A 138 -1.05 23.53 -7.79
N LEU A 139 -2.20 23.51 -8.47
CA LEU A 139 -3.02 22.30 -8.56
C LEU A 139 -2.32 21.16 -9.32
N LEU A 140 -1.62 21.47 -10.41
CA LEU A 140 -0.88 20.46 -11.18
C LEU A 140 0.35 19.99 -10.40
N ALA A 141 1.04 20.89 -9.69
CA ALA A 141 2.14 20.54 -8.81
C ALA A 141 1.68 19.54 -7.73
N SER A 142 0.56 19.81 -7.06
CA SER A 142 -0.01 18.91 -6.05
C SER A 142 -0.38 17.54 -6.63
N LEU A 143 -1.01 17.50 -7.81
CA LEU A 143 -1.33 16.25 -8.50
C LEU A 143 -0.07 15.43 -8.85
N CYS A 144 0.99 16.10 -9.31
CA CYS A 144 2.22 15.42 -9.65
C CYS A 144 2.95 14.90 -8.40
N GLU A 145 2.97 15.66 -7.31
CA GLU A 145 3.57 15.23 -6.04
C GLU A 145 2.91 13.97 -5.48
N VAL A 146 1.57 13.91 -5.46
CA VAL A 146 0.85 12.73 -4.95
C VAL A 146 1.02 11.52 -5.87
N ARG A 147 1.11 11.71 -7.20
CA ARG A 147 1.44 10.63 -8.14
C ARG A 147 2.85 10.12 -7.94
N ALA A 148 3.81 11.01 -7.69
CA ALA A 148 5.18 10.63 -7.38
C ALA A 148 5.27 9.82 -6.07
N ALA A 149 4.49 10.19 -5.04
CA ALA A 149 4.38 9.41 -3.81
C ALA A 149 3.77 8.02 -4.05
N ASN A 150 2.76 7.91 -4.92
CA ASN A 150 2.17 6.62 -5.29
C ASN A 150 3.15 5.71 -6.03
N ALA A 151 3.94 6.28 -6.95
CA ALA A 151 5.00 5.55 -7.65
C ALA A 151 6.06 5.03 -6.68
N ARG A 152 6.56 5.90 -5.77
CA ARG A 152 7.50 5.49 -4.72
C ARG A 152 6.94 4.37 -3.85
N LEU A 153 5.67 4.44 -3.44
CA LEU A 153 5.05 3.35 -2.69
C LEU A 153 5.01 2.06 -3.51
N SER A 154 4.73 2.12 -4.81
CA SER A 154 4.73 0.95 -5.69
C SER A 154 6.12 0.31 -5.76
N ASP A 155 7.19 1.10 -5.83
CA ASP A 155 8.57 0.61 -5.82
C ASP A 155 8.91 -0.10 -4.48
N VAL A 156 8.54 0.53 -3.36
CA VAL A 156 8.68 -0.06 -2.02
C VAL A 156 7.92 -1.38 -1.91
N MET A 157 6.70 -1.43 -2.45
CA MET A 157 5.89 -2.64 -2.42
C MET A 157 6.47 -3.75 -3.30
N LEU A 158 7.07 -3.42 -4.44
CA LEU A 158 7.74 -4.40 -5.29
C LEU A 158 8.95 -5.01 -4.57
N LEU A 159 9.75 -4.18 -3.88
CA LEU A 159 10.85 -4.64 -3.04
C LEU A 159 10.35 -5.54 -1.89
N TRP A 160 9.28 -5.15 -1.20
CA TRP A 160 8.68 -5.99 -0.15
C TRP A 160 8.18 -7.32 -0.71
N GLN A 161 7.50 -7.33 -1.85
CA GLN A 161 7.04 -8.57 -2.50
C GLN A 161 8.22 -9.50 -2.83
N LEU A 162 9.34 -8.96 -3.29
CA LEU A 162 10.56 -9.75 -3.52
C LEU A 162 11.16 -10.27 -2.21
N ALA A 163 11.23 -9.45 -1.16
CA ALA A 163 11.69 -9.87 0.16
C ALA A 163 10.80 -10.99 0.74
N ARG A 164 9.48 -10.89 0.57
CA ARG A 164 8.52 -11.94 0.93
C ARG A 164 8.74 -13.22 0.15
N PHE A 165 9.00 -13.11 -1.15
CA PHE A 165 9.33 -14.26 -1.98
C PHE A 165 10.56 -15.00 -1.46
N LEU A 166 11.63 -14.27 -1.11
CA LEU A 166 12.87 -14.80 -0.57
C LEU A 166 12.80 -15.24 0.91
N ASP A 167 11.62 -15.11 1.52
CA ASP A 167 11.35 -15.38 2.94
C ASP A 167 12.19 -14.53 3.90
N MET A 168 12.43 -13.28 3.52
CA MET A 168 13.30 -12.32 4.19
C MET A 168 12.56 -11.16 4.86
N ALA A 169 11.24 -11.05 4.64
CA ALA A 169 10.39 -10.06 5.28
C ALA A 169 9.15 -10.72 5.89
N GLU A 170 8.60 -10.10 6.92
CA GLU A 170 7.31 -10.48 7.48
C GLU A 170 6.16 -10.08 6.55
N SER A 171 5.03 -10.81 6.64
CA SER A 171 3.80 -10.37 5.98
C SER A 171 3.36 -9.01 6.51
N GLY A 172 2.65 -8.23 5.69
CA GLY A 172 2.26 -6.87 6.10
C GLY A 172 1.36 -6.81 7.33
N VAL A 173 0.59 -7.87 7.58
CA VAL A 173 -0.22 -8.00 8.80
C VAL A 173 0.64 -8.29 10.02
N ALA A 174 1.65 -9.17 9.89
CA ALA A 174 2.57 -9.48 10.98
C ALA A 174 3.43 -8.26 11.35
N ALA A 175 3.92 -7.54 10.34
CA ALA A 175 4.68 -6.30 10.50
C ALA A 175 3.82 -5.10 10.95
N GLY A 176 2.49 -5.26 11.06
CA GLY A 176 1.59 -4.26 11.64
C GLY A 176 1.24 -3.05 10.76
N TRP A 177 1.69 -3.00 9.50
CA TRP A 177 1.40 -1.88 8.58
C TRP A 177 0.22 -2.13 7.65
N ALA A 178 -0.24 -3.39 7.51
CA ALA A 178 -1.47 -3.76 6.81
C ALA A 178 -2.46 -4.44 7.76
N ARG A 179 -3.73 -4.43 7.38
CA ARG A 179 -4.79 -5.15 8.11
C ARG A 179 -5.29 -6.34 7.30
N PRO A 180 -5.73 -7.43 7.96
CA PRO A 180 -6.40 -8.50 7.25
C PRO A 180 -7.69 -7.95 6.61
N PRO A 181 -7.93 -8.20 5.31
CA PRO A 181 -9.16 -7.75 4.69
C PRO A 181 -10.35 -8.47 5.32
N PRO A 182 -11.54 -7.85 5.31
CA PRO A 182 -12.75 -8.54 5.74
C PRO A 182 -12.95 -9.81 4.91
N PRO A 183 -13.47 -10.89 5.50
CA PRO A 183 -13.69 -12.14 4.77
C PRO A 183 -14.63 -11.88 3.59
N THR A 184 -14.25 -12.39 2.41
CA THR A 184 -15.09 -12.33 1.22
C THR A 184 -16.37 -13.10 1.50
N ARG A 185 -17.49 -12.39 1.66
CA ARG A 185 -18.79 -13.05 1.79
C ARG A 185 -19.22 -13.53 0.40
N PRO A 186 -19.67 -14.80 0.27
CA PRO A 186 -20.32 -15.24 -0.95
C PRO A 186 -21.44 -14.26 -1.29
N TRP A 187 -21.51 -13.84 -2.56
CA TRP A 187 -22.68 -13.13 -3.03
C TRP A 187 -23.90 -14.05 -2.86
N ALA A 188 -24.98 -13.52 -2.27
CA ALA A 188 -26.23 -14.26 -2.25
C ALA A 188 -26.60 -14.58 -3.71
N ARG A 189 -26.78 -15.87 -4.00
CA ARG A 189 -27.26 -16.30 -5.33
C ARG A 189 -28.57 -15.54 -5.60
N PRO A 190 -28.77 -14.96 -6.80
CA PRO A 190 -30.06 -14.38 -7.15
C PRO A 190 -31.16 -15.40 -6.88
N ALA A 191 -32.17 -15.01 -6.11
CA ALA A 191 -33.35 -15.84 -5.93
C ALA A 191 -34.04 -15.97 -7.29
N GLY A 192 -34.19 -17.20 -7.80
CA GLY A 192 -34.98 -17.47 -9.02
C GLY A 192 -34.21 -17.99 -10.24
N LEU A 193 -32.96 -18.40 -10.13
CA LEU A 193 -32.31 -19.24 -11.17
C LEU A 193 -32.45 -20.73 -10.82
N THR A 194 -33.69 -21.21 -10.77
CA THR A 194 -33.97 -22.62 -11.04
C THR A 194 -34.01 -22.75 -12.55
N GLU A 195 -32.93 -23.27 -13.10
CA GLU A 195 -32.86 -23.80 -14.45
C GLU A 195 -33.93 -24.89 -14.60
N ASP A 196 -35.03 -24.57 -15.28
CA ASP A 196 -35.82 -25.56 -16.02
C ASP A 196 -34.95 -26.01 -17.20
N ILE A 197 -34.04 -26.96 -16.93
CA ILE A 197 -33.42 -27.78 -17.97
C ILE A 197 -34.30 -29.03 -18.07
N ASP A 198 -35.25 -28.98 -19.00
CA ASP A 198 -35.86 -30.16 -19.62
C ASP A 198 -34.93 -30.70 -20.72
#